data_AF-A0A376Y5P9-F1
#
_entry.id   AF-A0A376Y5P9-F1
#
_cell.length_a   1.000
_cell.length_b   1.000
_cell.length_c   1.000
_cell.angle_alpha   90.00
_cell.angle_beta   90.00
_cell.angle_gamma   90.00
#
_symmetry.space_group_name_H-M   'P 1'
#
loop_
_entity.id
_entity.type
_entity.pdbx_description
1 polymer ?
#
loop_
_entity_poly.entity_id
_entity_poly.type
_entity_poly.pdbx_seq_one_letter_code
_entity_poly.pdbx_strand_id
1 'polypeptide(L)'
;MRYSEDHAQIKEWAPLVMEGRDPQQKVAATRTEIGTDVNYGEITRQLIASLQKKSNFSLQLSSEVRALKRNDDNTWTVTVADLKNGTAQNIRAKFVFIGAGGAALKLLQESGIPEAKDYAGFPVADSSLFRKTRTWLITIWRRFTVKHPLAHHRCRFRISIPAFWTVNA
;
A
#
# COMPACT_ATOMS: atom_id res chain seq x y z
N MET A 1 -10.26 -15.19 -23.12
CA MET A 1 -9.62 -16.27 -22.33
C MET A 1 -9.73 -17.57 -23.12
N ARG A 2 -8.67 -18.38 -23.18
CA ARG A 2 -8.62 -19.67 -23.90
C ARG A 2 -8.21 -20.76 -22.93
N TYR A 3 -9.02 -21.80 -22.82
CA TYR A 3 -8.75 -23.00 -22.01
C TYR A 3 -8.17 -24.10 -22.90
N SER A 4 -7.27 -24.92 -22.37
CA SER A 4 -6.79 -26.13 -23.04
C SER A 4 -6.32 -27.18 -22.04
N GLU A 5 -6.47 -28.45 -22.43
CA GLU A 5 -5.86 -29.64 -21.81
C GLU A 5 -4.84 -30.30 -22.74
N ASP A 6 -4.66 -29.76 -23.95
CA ASP A 6 -3.69 -30.29 -24.92
C ASP A 6 -2.27 -29.86 -24.54
N HIS A 7 -1.40 -30.86 -24.37
CA HIS A 7 -0.01 -30.67 -24.03
C HIS A 7 0.73 -29.81 -25.06
N ALA A 8 0.44 -29.98 -26.36
CA ALA A 8 1.12 -29.22 -27.41
C ALA A 8 0.74 -27.74 -27.32
N GLN A 9 -0.55 -27.45 -27.21
CA GLN A 9 -1.05 -26.08 -27.08
C GLN A 9 -0.54 -25.38 -25.80
N ILE A 10 -0.49 -26.09 -24.67
CA ILE A 10 0.03 -25.52 -23.41
C ILE A 10 1.54 -25.29 -23.50
N LYS A 11 2.29 -26.16 -24.20
CA LYS A 11 3.73 -25.98 -24.43
C LYS A 11 4.05 -24.74 -25.25
N GLU A 12 3.20 -24.36 -26.20
CA GLU A 12 3.33 -23.08 -26.90
C GLU A 12 3.14 -21.88 -25.96
N TRP A 13 2.29 -22.01 -24.93
CA TRP A 13 2.01 -20.92 -24.00
C TRP A 13 3.05 -20.79 -22.89
N ALA A 14 3.53 -21.90 -22.37
CA ALA A 14 4.41 -21.96 -21.21
C ALA A 14 5.47 -23.08 -21.37
N PRO A 15 6.43 -22.92 -22.30
CA PRO A 15 7.36 -24.00 -22.67
C PRO A 15 8.21 -24.48 -21.48
N LEU A 16 8.66 -23.56 -20.63
CA LEU A 16 9.46 -23.89 -19.44
C LEU A 16 8.68 -24.63 -18.35
N VAL A 17 7.34 -24.52 -18.35
CA VAL A 17 6.47 -25.26 -17.41
C VAL A 17 6.22 -26.67 -17.91
N MET A 18 6.24 -26.86 -19.24
CA MET A 18 5.98 -28.15 -19.90
C MET A 18 7.25 -28.97 -20.16
N GLU A 19 8.44 -28.37 -20.10
CA GLU A 19 9.72 -29.06 -20.28
C GLU A 19 9.92 -30.13 -19.21
N GLY A 20 10.19 -31.38 -19.63
CA GLY A 20 10.43 -32.51 -18.73
C GLY A 20 9.18 -33.08 -18.03
N ARG A 21 7.98 -32.61 -18.36
CA ARG A 21 6.72 -33.11 -17.80
C ARG A 21 6.31 -34.43 -18.48
N ASP A 22 5.77 -35.37 -17.71
CA ASP A 22 5.28 -36.66 -18.21
C ASP A 22 4.06 -36.45 -19.14
N PRO A 23 4.08 -36.95 -20.40
CA PRO A 23 2.96 -36.84 -21.33
C PRO A 23 1.65 -37.49 -20.85
N GLN A 24 1.71 -38.43 -19.91
CA GLN A 24 0.51 -39.07 -19.34
C GLN A 24 -0.11 -38.26 -18.19
N GLN A 25 0.60 -37.24 -17.68
CA GLN A 25 0.10 -36.41 -16.60
C GLN A 25 -1.06 -35.53 -17.09
N LYS A 26 -2.17 -35.48 -16.35
CA LYS A 26 -3.25 -34.54 -16.65
C LYS A 26 -2.78 -33.10 -16.47
N VAL A 27 -3.01 -32.27 -17.49
CA VAL A 27 -2.66 -30.85 -17.50
C VAL A 27 -3.84 -30.04 -17.99
N ALA A 28 -3.98 -28.83 -17.46
CA ALA A 28 -4.94 -27.86 -17.93
C ALA A 28 -4.36 -26.46 -17.74
N ALA A 29 -4.60 -25.57 -18.70
CA ALA A 29 -4.21 -24.17 -18.57
C ALA A 29 -5.27 -23.26 -19.17
N THR A 30 -5.43 -22.08 -18.55
CA THR A 30 -6.22 -20.99 -19.10
C THR A 30 -5.30 -19.83 -19.42
N ARG A 31 -5.22 -19.42 -20.68
CA ARG A 31 -4.44 -18.27 -21.14
C ARG A 31 -5.36 -17.09 -21.46
N THR A 32 -4.93 -15.90 -21.06
CA THR A 32 -5.54 -14.65 -21.50
C THR A 32 -4.46 -13.78 -22.14
N GLU A 33 -4.74 -13.24 -23.33
CA GLU A 33 -3.78 -12.41 -24.08
C GLU A 33 -3.73 -10.97 -23.55
N ILE A 34 -4.79 -10.52 -22.89
CA ILE A 34 -4.97 -9.13 -22.43
C ILE A 34 -4.04 -8.71 -21.27
N GLY A 35 -3.09 -9.56 -20.88
CA GLY A 35 -2.22 -9.31 -19.72
C GLY A 35 -3.00 -9.23 -18.41
N THR A 36 -2.30 -9.38 -17.29
CA THR A 36 -2.90 -9.22 -15.94
C THR A 36 -2.09 -8.28 -15.07
N ASP A 37 -1.05 -7.64 -15.62
CA ASP A 37 -0.20 -6.75 -14.84
C ASP A 37 -0.86 -5.39 -14.72
N VAL A 38 -1.25 -5.07 -13.48
CA VAL A 38 -1.86 -3.79 -13.13
C VAL A 38 -0.88 -3.05 -12.25
N ASN A 39 -0.31 -1.96 -12.78
CA ASN A 39 0.51 -1.06 -12.00
C ASN A 39 -0.37 -0.13 -11.16
N TYR A 40 -0.78 -0.59 -9.97
CA TYR A 40 -1.59 0.21 -9.04
C TYR A 40 -0.92 1.53 -8.61
N GLY A 41 0.42 1.55 -8.57
CA GLY A 41 1.17 2.77 -8.29
C GLY A 41 0.96 3.83 -9.37
N GLU A 42 0.96 3.42 -10.64
CA GLU A 42 0.73 4.31 -11.76
C GLU A 42 -0.73 4.76 -11.86
N ILE A 43 -1.69 3.86 -11.66
CA ILE A 43 -3.12 4.21 -11.57
C ILE A 43 -3.33 5.27 -10.49
N THR A 44 -2.73 5.08 -9.31
CA THR A 44 -2.84 6.05 -8.21
C THR A 44 -2.31 7.40 -8.66
N ARG A 45 -1.12 7.48 -9.28
CA ARG A 45 -0.55 8.75 -9.76
C ARG A 45 -1.44 9.44 -10.78
N GLN A 46 -2.03 8.70 -11.72
CA GLN A 46 -2.94 9.28 -12.72
C GLN A 46 -4.22 9.84 -12.09
N LEU A 47 -4.79 9.13 -11.10
CA LEU A 47 -5.93 9.62 -10.33
C LEU A 47 -5.58 10.92 -9.57
N ILE A 48 -4.43 10.95 -8.88
CA ILE A 48 -3.95 12.16 -8.20
C ILE A 48 -3.76 13.31 -9.19
N ALA A 49 -3.08 13.06 -10.31
CA ALA A 49 -2.80 14.07 -11.33
C ALA A 49 -4.09 14.66 -11.93
N SER A 50 -5.14 13.85 -12.07
CA SER A 50 -6.46 14.32 -12.47
C SER A 50 -7.09 15.23 -11.41
N LEU A 51 -7.02 14.85 -10.13
CA LEU A 51 -7.56 15.64 -9.01
C LEU A 51 -6.81 16.97 -8.82
N GLN A 52 -5.49 16.99 -9.06
CA GLN A 52 -4.66 18.21 -9.03
C GLN A 52 -5.05 19.28 -10.04
N LYS A 53 -5.83 18.93 -11.08
CA LYS A 53 -6.37 19.92 -12.03
C LYS A 53 -7.52 20.73 -11.44
N LYS A 54 -8.07 20.34 -10.29
CA LYS A 54 -9.18 21.05 -9.64
C LYS A 54 -8.64 22.10 -8.66
N SER A 55 -9.22 23.30 -8.70
CA SER A 55 -8.80 24.43 -7.85
C SER A 55 -9.05 24.22 -6.35
N ASN A 56 -10.00 23.37 -5.99
CA ASN A 56 -10.37 23.06 -4.60
C ASN A 56 -9.67 21.80 -4.05
N PHE A 57 -8.62 21.32 -4.71
CA PHE A 57 -7.87 20.16 -4.27
C PHE A 57 -6.44 20.53 -3.86
N SER A 58 -6.01 20.01 -2.71
CA SER A 58 -4.63 20.17 -2.22
C SER A 58 -4.06 18.81 -1.83
N LEU A 59 -2.80 18.58 -2.19
CA LEU A 59 -2.08 17.36 -1.86
C LEU A 59 -0.88 17.68 -0.98
N GLN A 60 -0.82 17.07 0.21
CA GLN A 60 0.33 17.13 1.09
C GLN A 60 0.98 15.75 1.19
N LEU A 61 2.17 15.62 0.60
CA LEU A 61 3.00 14.42 0.71
C LEU A 61 4.01 14.58 1.84
N SER A 62 4.64 13.47 2.26
CA SER A 62 5.60 13.48 3.39
C SER A 62 5.01 14.03 4.69
N SER A 63 3.70 13.89 4.85
CA SER A 63 2.95 14.38 6.01
C SER A 63 2.30 13.19 6.72
N GLU A 64 2.32 13.17 8.04
CA GLU A 64 1.72 12.11 8.87
C GLU A 64 0.65 12.70 9.76
N VAL A 65 -0.57 12.14 9.69
CA VAL A 65 -1.62 12.43 10.66
C VAL A 65 -1.26 11.73 11.97
N ARG A 66 -1.16 12.50 13.06
CA ARG A 66 -0.79 11.99 14.39
C ARG A 66 -1.92 12.02 15.42
N ALA A 67 -2.96 12.78 15.15
CA ALA A 67 -4.13 12.85 16.01
C ALA A 67 -5.35 13.35 15.24
N LEU A 68 -6.51 12.85 15.65
CA LEU A 68 -7.83 13.29 15.19
C LEU A 68 -8.66 13.65 16.43
N LYS A 69 -9.22 14.85 16.45
CA LYS A 69 -10.12 15.30 17.53
C LYS A 69 -11.41 15.84 16.94
N ARG A 70 -12.54 15.29 17.37
CA ARG A 70 -13.87 15.89 17.14
C ARG A 70 -14.01 17.14 18.02
N ASN A 71 -14.36 18.26 17.43
CA ASN A 71 -14.64 19.51 18.12
C ASN A 71 -16.14 19.59 18.49
N ASP A 72 -16.48 20.48 19.42
CA ASP A 72 -17.85 20.65 19.92
C ASP A 72 -18.83 21.14 18.85
N ASP A 73 -18.33 21.83 17.82
CA ASP A 73 -19.10 22.28 16.66
C ASP A 73 -19.24 21.20 15.56
N ASN A 74 -18.99 19.94 15.90
CA ASN A 74 -18.96 18.77 15.01
C ASN A 74 -17.88 18.76 13.92
N THR A 75 -17.02 19.77 13.85
CA THR A 75 -15.84 19.74 12.96
C THR A 75 -14.71 18.89 13.55
N TRP A 76 -13.66 18.69 12.77
CA TRP A 76 -12.48 17.93 13.14
C TRP A 76 -11.26 18.82 13.20
N THR A 77 -10.43 18.60 14.21
CA THR A 77 -9.05 19.07 14.25
C THR A 77 -8.14 17.90 13.92
N VAL A 78 -7.37 18.02 12.84
CA VAL A 78 -6.41 17.02 12.36
C VAL A 78 -5.00 17.55 12.62
N THR A 79 -4.25 16.86 13.48
CA THR A 79 -2.84 17.21 13.72
C THR A 79 -1.96 16.48 12.71
N VAL A 80 -1.27 17.25 11.87
CA VAL A 80 -0.43 16.77 10.79
C VAL A 80 1.02 17.16 11.05
N ALA A 81 1.92 16.18 11.07
CA ALA A 81 3.34 16.41 11.17
C ALA A 81 4.00 16.39 9.78
N ASP A 82 4.74 17.44 9.45
CA ASP A 82 5.66 17.45 8.33
C ASP A 82 6.89 16.61 8.71
N LEU A 83 7.11 15.55 7.97
CA LEU A 83 8.16 14.59 8.28
C LEU A 83 9.51 14.97 7.69
N LYS A 84 9.57 16.00 6.83
CA LYS A 84 10.82 16.60 6.35
C LYS A 84 11.38 17.56 7.39
N ASN A 85 10.52 18.43 7.91
CA ASN A 85 10.93 19.54 8.80
C ASN A 85 10.70 19.25 10.29
N GLY A 86 9.89 18.24 10.62
CA GLY A 86 9.56 17.87 12.00
C GLY A 86 8.56 18.80 12.69
N THR A 87 8.03 19.78 11.98
CA THR A 87 6.98 20.70 12.46
C THR A 87 5.62 20.00 12.43
N ALA A 88 4.71 20.45 13.29
CA ALA A 88 3.32 19.98 13.31
C ALA A 88 2.37 21.17 13.12
N GLN A 89 1.27 20.92 12.41
CA GLN A 89 0.21 21.89 12.17
C GLN A 89 -1.15 21.26 12.45
N ASN A 90 -2.13 22.11 12.76
CA ASN A 90 -3.51 21.69 12.95
C ASN A 90 -4.36 22.17 11.78
N ILE A 91 -5.07 21.24 11.15
CA ILE A 91 -6.00 21.51 10.04
C ILE A 91 -7.41 21.30 10.56
N ARG A 92 -8.29 22.29 10.36
CA ARG A 92 -9.72 22.15 10.68
C ARG A 92 -10.46 21.64 9.45
N ALA A 93 -11.27 20.60 9.61
CA ALA A 93 -12.03 19.98 8.53
C ALA A 93 -13.48 19.72 8.97
N LYS A 94 -14.46 19.91 8.08
CA LYS A 94 -15.85 19.54 8.37
C LYS A 94 -16.04 18.02 8.34
N PHE A 95 -15.35 17.36 7.41
CA PHE A 95 -15.41 15.92 7.19
C PHE A 95 -14.00 15.35 7.07
N VAL A 96 -13.81 14.12 7.57
CA VAL A 96 -12.54 13.40 7.53
C VAL A 96 -12.79 12.01 6.96
N PHE A 97 -12.07 11.66 5.91
CA PHE A 97 -12.09 10.32 5.32
C PHE A 97 -10.75 9.62 5.58
N ILE A 98 -10.77 8.46 6.25
CA ILE A 98 -9.57 7.72 6.64
C ILE A 98 -9.24 6.66 5.57
N GLY A 99 -8.36 7.03 4.63
CA GLY A 99 -7.84 6.14 3.58
C GLY A 99 -6.42 5.61 3.82
N ALA A 100 -6.08 5.25 5.07
CA ALA A 100 -4.69 4.98 5.48
C ALA A 100 -4.23 3.52 5.35
N GLY A 101 -4.93 2.68 4.57
CA GLY A 101 -4.61 1.26 4.40
C GLY A 101 -4.51 0.54 5.75
N GLY A 102 -3.40 -0.17 5.99
CA GLY A 102 -3.16 -0.89 7.25
C GLY A 102 -3.14 0.00 8.52
N ALA A 103 -2.96 1.32 8.38
CA ALA A 103 -3.00 2.26 9.50
C ALA A 103 -4.41 2.84 9.76
N ALA A 104 -5.42 2.49 8.94
CA ALA A 104 -6.76 3.06 9.04
C ALA A 104 -7.41 2.80 10.40
N LEU A 105 -7.30 1.57 10.92
CA LEU A 105 -7.89 1.23 12.22
C LEU A 105 -7.27 2.03 13.36
N LYS A 106 -5.94 2.22 13.35
CA LYS A 106 -5.25 3.02 14.37
C LYS A 106 -5.79 4.46 14.38
N LEU A 107 -5.91 5.08 13.21
CA LEU A 107 -6.48 6.43 13.10
C LEU A 107 -7.96 6.48 13.50
N LEU A 108 -8.73 5.42 13.17
CA LEU A 108 -10.13 5.30 13.57
C LEU A 108 -10.26 5.23 15.10
N GLN A 109 -9.42 4.45 15.77
CA GLN A 109 -9.38 4.37 17.24
C GLN A 109 -8.92 5.69 17.86
N GLU A 110 -7.92 6.36 17.28
CA GLU A 110 -7.47 7.69 17.71
C GLU A 110 -8.56 8.76 17.59
N SER A 111 -9.54 8.58 16.69
CA SER A 111 -10.65 9.53 16.54
C SER A 111 -11.60 9.59 17.74
N GLY A 112 -11.56 8.58 18.62
CA GLY A 112 -12.36 8.53 19.84
C GLY A 112 -13.86 8.29 19.63
N ILE A 113 -14.31 8.00 18.42
CA ILE A 113 -15.72 7.67 18.16
C ILE A 113 -16.08 6.33 18.81
N PRO A 114 -17.27 6.19 19.43
CA PRO A 114 -17.67 4.95 20.12
C PRO A 114 -17.58 3.71 19.25
N GLU A 115 -18.00 3.83 17.98
CA GLU A 115 -18.07 2.74 17.00
C GLU A 115 -16.70 2.16 16.68
N ALA A 116 -15.61 2.93 16.85
CA ALA A 116 -14.25 2.47 16.58
C ALA A 116 -13.83 1.30 17.50
N LYS A 117 -14.48 1.14 18.66
CA LYS A 117 -14.20 0.07 19.63
C LYS A 117 -14.64 -1.30 19.13
N ASP A 118 -15.63 -1.33 18.25
CA ASP A 118 -16.21 -2.57 17.72
C ASP A 118 -15.42 -3.13 16.52
N TYR A 119 -14.42 -2.39 16.04
CA TYR A 119 -13.58 -2.79 14.92
C TYR A 119 -12.21 -3.28 15.38
N ALA A 120 -11.80 -4.41 14.81
CA ALA A 120 -10.46 -4.97 14.94
C ALA A 120 -9.84 -5.17 13.54
N GLY A 121 -8.52 -5.18 13.49
CA GLY A 121 -7.75 -5.30 12.26
C GLY A 121 -6.92 -6.57 12.32
N PHE A 122 -7.03 -7.41 11.31
CA PHE A 122 -6.19 -8.59 11.15
C PHE A 122 -5.13 -8.28 10.07
N PRO A 123 -3.89 -7.89 10.45
CA PRO A 123 -2.87 -7.59 9.48
C PRO A 123 -2.40 -8.87 8.80
N VAL A 124 -2.57 -8.94 7.48
CA VAL A 124 -2.00 -10.00 6.64
C VAL A 124 -0.74 -9.46 5.97
N ALA A 125 0.38 -10.15 6.17
CA ALA A 125 1.64 -9.81 5.52
C ALA A 125 1.89 -10.81 4.39
N ASP A 126 2.07 -10.28 3.18
CA ASP A 126 2.50 -11.06 2.02
C ASP A 126 3.96 -10.74 1.69
N SER A 127 4.71 -11.77 1.29
CA SER A 127 6.07 -11.61 0.81
C SER A 127 6.16 -12.08 -0.64
N SER A 128 6.67 -11.23 -1.53
CA SER A 128 6.91 -11.58 -2.93
C SER A 128 8.40 -11.75 -3.21
N LEU A 129 8.78 -12.85 -3.87
CA LEU A 129 10.14 -13.07 -4.35
C LEU A 129 10.25 -12.65 -5.82
N PHE A 130 11.10 -11.67 -6.11
CA PHE A 130 11.43 -11.29 -7.48
C PHE A 130 12.70 -12.00 -7.94
N ARG A 131 12.57 -12.96 -8.87
CA ARG A 131 13.71 -13.60 -9.53
C ARG A 131 14.13 -12.79 -10.75
N LYS A 132 15.41 -12.43 -10.81
CA LYS A 132 15.98 -11.66 -11.93
C LYS A 132 16.15 -12.55 -13.17
N THR A 133 15.38 -12.29 -14.23
CA THR A 133 15.66 -12.82 -15.57
C THR A 133 16.49 -11.78 -16.33
N ARG A 134 17.79 -12.06 -16.49
CA ARG A 134 18.87 -11.23 -17.09
C ARG A 134 19.48 -10.13 -16.21
N THR A 135 20.82 -10.10 -16.26
CA THR A 135 21.78 -9.37 -15.44
C THR A 135 21.56 -7.87 -15.44
N TRP A 136 21.24 -7.34 -14.27
CA TRP A 136 21.61 -5.99 -13.84
C TRP A 136 22.02 -6.12 -12.37
N LEU A 137 22.99 -5.34 -11.91
CA LEU A 137 23.53 -5.44 -10.56
C LEU A 137 22.43 -5.26 -9.49
N ILE A 138 22.42 -6.12 -8.46
CA ILE A 138 21.66 -5.91 -7.22
C ILE A 138 22.70 -5.69 -6.13
N THR A 139 22.84 -4.47 -5.65
CA THR A 139 23.44 -4.23 -4.33
C THR A 139 22.41 -4.64 -3.29
N ILE A 140 22.58 -5.84 -2.75
CA ILE A 140 21.80 -6.34 -1.61
C ILE A 140 22.26 -5.58 -0.36
N TRP A 141 21.41 -4.71 0.18
CA TRP A 141 21.63 -4.17 1.53
C TRP A 141 21.19 -5.24 2.55
N ARG A 142 22.12 -6.12 2.90
CA ARG A 142 22.00 -7.02 4.05
C ARG A 142 22.57 -6.31 5.28
N ARG A 143 21.73 -6.00 6.27
CA ARG A 143 22.17 -5.94 7.68
C ARG A 143 20.99 -6.29 8.60
N PHE A 144 20.81 -7.59 8.80
CA PHE A 144 20.18 -8.10 10.02
C PHE A 144 21.25 -8.15 11.11
N THR A 145 21.00 -7.50 12.24
CA THR A 145 21.61 -7.86 13.52
C THR A 145 20.52 -7.75 14.57
N VAL A 146 19.99 -8.91 14.98
CA VAL A 146 19.23 -9.06 16.22
C VAL A 146 20.23 -9.32 17.33
N LYS A 147 20.28 -8.44 18.33
CA LYS A 147 20.64 -8.75 19.72
C LYS A 147 20.02 -7.69 20.63
N HIS A 148 19.00 -8.09 21.39
CA HIS A 148 18.55 -7.41 22.61
C HIS A 148 19.53 -7.76 23.77
N PRO A 149 19.52 -7.10 24.95
CA PRO A 149 18.79 -5.90 25.38
C PRO A 149 19.68 -4.82 26.07
N LEU A 150 19.08 -3.67 26.38
CA LEU A 150 19.61 -2.54 27.17
C LEU A 150 20.63 -1.62 26.47
N ALA A 151 20.15 -0.50 25.91
CA ALA A 151 20.77 0.83 26.06
C ALA A 151 20.00 1.88 25.25
N HIS A 152 20.06 3.10 25.77
CA HIS A 152 19.36 4.30 25.36
C HIS A 152 19.65 4.81 23.94
N HIS A 153 18.71 5.64 23.49
CA HIS A 153 18.82 6.69 22.47
C HIS A 153 18.71 6.34 20.98
N ARG A 154 17.63 6.90 20.40
CA ARG A 154 17.44 7.36 19.01
C ARG A 154 17.71 6.36 17.89
N CYS A 155 16.62 5.79 17.35
CA CYS A 155 16.53 5.54 15.91
C CYS A 155 15.08 5.67 15.43
N ARG A 156 14.81 6.74 14.67
CA ARG A 156 13.60 6.90 13.85
C ARG A 156 13.64 5.86 12.74
N PHE A 157 12.61 5.03 12.63
CA PHE A 157 12.28 4.35 11.37
C PHE A 157 10.88 4.74 10.93
N ARG A 158 10.83 5.33 9.75
CA ARG A 158 9.65 5.91 9.11
C ARG A 158 9.27 5.02 7.94
N ILE A 159 8.18 4.27 8.09
CA ILE A 159 7.42 3.73 6.96
C ILE A 159 6.31 4.76 6.72
N SER A 160 6.48 5.64 5.75
CA SER A 160 5.44 6.58 5.33
C SER A 160 4.81 6.10 4.04
N ILE A 161 3.61 5.54 4.11
CA ILE A 161 2.54 5.87 3.16
C ILE A 161 1.25 5.95 3.96
N PRO A 162 0.78 7.16 4.26
CA PRO A 162 -0.63 7.43 3.97
C PRO A 162 -0.73 8.71 3.15
N ALA A 163 -1.15 8.57 1.89
CA ALA A 163 -1.71 9.68 1.15
C ALA A 163 -3.11 9.94 1.73
N PHE A 164 -3.22 10.97 2.56
CA PHE A 164 -4.49 11.40 3.13
C PHE A 164 -5.15 12.41 2.20
N TRP A 165 -6.45 12.24 1.96
CA TRP A 165 -7.25 13.10 1.10
C TRP A 165 -8.21 13.89 1.98
N THR A 166 -8.09 15.21 2.00
CA THR A 166 -9.14 16.10 2.51
C THR A 166 -9.92 16.63 1.31
N VAL A 167 -11.18 16.21 1.18
CA VAL A 167 -12.14 16.85 0.28
C VAL A 167 -12.75 18.03 1.04
N ASN A 168 -12.29 19.24 0.76
CA ASN A 168 -13.03 20.43 1.16
C ASN A 168 -14.20 20.60 0.19
N ALA A 169 -15.40 20.34 0.70
CA ALA A 169 -16.65 20.85 0.16
C ALA A 169 -16.96 22.23 0.75
#